data_AF-A0A1D2RSS5-F1
#
_entry.id   AF-A0A1D2RSS5-F1
#
_cell.length_a   1.000
_cell.length_b   1.000
_cell.length_c   1.000
_cell.angle_alpha   90.00
_cell.angle_beta   90.00
_cell.angle_gamma   90.00
#
_symmetry.space_group_name_H-M   'P 1'
#
loop_
_entity.id
_entity.type
_entity.pdbx_description
1 polymer ?
#
loop_
_entity_poly.entity_id
_entity_poly.type
_entity_poly.pdbx_seq_one_letter_code
_entity_poly.pdbx_strand_id
1 'polypeptide(L)'
;MDGESTIERASLVLRSHYRLADKPARTLEVLRIFLREDAHAAFDALRAGREVVVRVGGRAEVQALAVAMQAQGFGVFVGPEGPPAG
;
A
#
# COMPACT_ATOMS: atom_id res chain seq x y z
N MET A 1 -19.60 -29.36 2.61
CA MET A 1 -20.35 -28.15 2.23
C MET A 1 -19.32 -27.11 1.87
N ASP A 2 -19.02 -27.10 0.58
CA ASP A 2 -18.04 -26.27 -0.10
C ASP A 2 -18.52 -24.81 -0.06
N GLY A 3 -18.09 -24.10 0.99
CA GLY A 3 -18.10 -22.66 1.01
C GLY A 3 -16.90 -22.19 0.21
N GLU A 4 -17.00 -22.29 -1.11
CA GLU A 4 -16.04 -21.72 -2.06
C GLU A 4 -16.04 -20.21 -1.81
N SER A 5 -15.21 -19.80 -0.85
CA SER A 5 -14.94 -18.41 -0.57
C SER A 5 -14.32 -17.90 -1.84
N THR A 6 -15.12 -17.27 -2.69
CA THR A 6 -14.62 -16.50 -3.81
C THR A 6 -13.66 -15.51 -3.16
N ILE A 7 -12.36 -15.78 -3.23
CA ILE A 7 -11.37 -14.95 -2.57
C ILE A 7 -11.46 -13.64 -3.35
N GLU A 8 -12.26 -12.70 -2.84
CA GLU A 8 -12.36 -11.37 -3.40
C GLU A 8 -10.94 -10.81 -3.38
N ARG A 9 -10.34 -10.69 -4.56
CA ARG A 9 -8.98 -10.18 -4.67
C ARG A 9 -9.03 -8.67 -4.67
N ALA A 10 -8.10 -8.07 -3.94
CA ALA A 10 -7.98 -6.64 -3.84
C ALA A 10 -6.52 -6.23 -4.04
N SER A 11 -6.34 -4.99 -4.46
CA SER A 11 -5.03 -4.34 -4.55
C SER A 11 -4.93 -3.23 -3.51
N LEU A 12 -3.82 -3.21 -2.77
CA LEU A 12 -3.43 -2.09 -1.93
C LEU A 12 -2.61 -1.10 -2.75
N VAL A 13 -3.13 0.11 -2.89
CA VAL A 13 -2.46 1.21 -3.56
C VAL A 13 -2.00 2.21 -2.51
N LEU A 14 -0.72 2.55 -2.55
CA LEU A 14 -0.14 3.60 -1.74
C LEU A 14 -0.07 4.90 -2.55
N ARG A 15 -0.65 5.95 -2.00
CA ARG A 15 -0.83 7.24 -2.68
C ARG A 15 0.05 8.34 -2.10
N SER A 16 0.21 8.35 -0.78
CA SER A 16 0.90 9.44 -0.10
C SER A 16 1.32 9.06 1.32
N HIS A 17 2.10 9.95 1.95
CA HIS A 17 2.39 9.91 3.38
C HIS A 17 2.47 11.34 3.90
N TYR A 18 1.83 11.65 5.04
CA TYR A 18 1.75 13.03 5.52
C TYR A 18 3.11 13.64 5.88
N ARG A 19 4.10 12.81 6.24
CA ARG A 19 5.48 13.27 6.51
C ARG A 19 6.43 13.10 5.32
N LEU A 20 5.94 12.79 4.13
CA LEU A 20 6.84 12.58 2.99
C LEU A 20 7.71 13.83 2.72
N ALA A 21 7.11 15.03 2.82
CA ALA A 21 7.82 16.30 2.65
C ALA A 21 8.64 16.71 3.88
N ASP A 22 8.15 16.42 5.09
CA ASP A 22 8.78 16.86 6.35
C ASP A 22 9.92 15.93 6.81
N LYS A 23 9.71 14.62 6.71
CA LYS A 23 10.63 13.56 7.18
C LYS A 23 10.76 12.44 6.13
N PRO A 24 11.45 12.69 5.01
CA PRO A 24 11.63 11.70 3.95
C PRO A 24 12.36 10.44 4.43
N ALA A 25 13.45 10.58 5.19
CA ALA A 25 14.20 9.44 5.73
C ALA A 25 13.34 8.54 6.64
N ARG A 26 12.56 9.16 7.55
CA ARG A 26 11.64 8.43 8.43
C ARG A 26 10.56 7.70 7.64
N THR A 27 10.03 8.33 6.58
CA THR A 27 9.02 7.72 5.70
C THR A 27 9.59 6.47 5.01
N LEU A 28 10.84 6.53 4.53
CA LEU A 28 11.52 5.38 3.94
C LEU A 28 11.77 4.25 4.95
N GLU A 29 12.16 4.56 6.20
CA GLU A 29 12.31 3.56 7.26
C GLU A 29 11.00 2.83 7.54
N VAL A 30 9.89 3.55 7.61
CA VAL A 30 8.58 2.95 7.83
C VAL A 30 8.16 2.13 6.60
N LEU A 31 8.42 2.61 5.38
CA LEU A 31 8.17 1.83 4.16
C LEU A 31 8.91 0.49 4.17
N ARG A 32 10.15 0.45 4.66
CA ARG A 32 10.95 -0.78 4.76
C ARG A 32 10.36 -1.83 5.71
N ILE A 33 9.50 -1.44 6.64
CA ILE A 33 8.76 -2.38 7.51
C ILE A 33 7.74 -3.18 6.69
N PHE A 34 7.12 -2.55 5.69
CA PHE A 34 6.06 -3.15 4.86
C PHE A 34 6.56 -3.70 3.52
N LEU A 35 7.53 -3.00 2.91
CA LEU A 35 8.09 -3.25 1.59
C LEU A 35 9.61 -3.38 1.73
N ARG A 36 10.14 -4.57 2.00
CA ARG A 36 11.58 -4.73 2.23
C ARG A 36 12.42 -4.31 1.02
N GLU A 37 12.21 -4.98 -0.09
CA GLU A 37 13.01 -4.80 -1.32
C GLU A 37 12.49 -3.60 -2.14
N ASP A 38 11.17 -3.42 -2.19
CA ASP A 38 10.52 -2.37 -2.97
C ASP A 38 10.40 -1.01 -2.27
N ALA A 39 10.82 -0.86 -1.00
CA ALA A 39 10.63 0.39 -0.25
C ALA A 39 11.24 1.61 -0.96
N HIS A 40 12.41 1.47 -1.57
CA HIS A 40 13.04 2.57 -2.29
C HIS A 40 12.25 2.95 -3.53
N ALA A 41 11.85 1.97 -4.35
CA ALA A 41 11.04 2.22 -5.54
C ALA A 41 9.69 2.85 -5.18
N ALA A 42 9.05 2.37 -4.12
CA ALA A 42 7.79 2.93 -3.62
C ALA A 42 7.99 4.36 -3.10
N PHE A 43 9.06 4.62 -2.34
CA PHE A 43 9.38 5.95 -1.85
C PHE A 43 9.62 6.94 -3.00
N ASP A 44 10.38 6.54 -4.02
CA ASP A 44 10.67 7.38 -5.20
C ASP A 44 9.41 7.69 -6.00
N ALA A 45 8.54 6.70 -6.18
CA ALA A 45 7.25 6.89 -6.82
C ALA A 45 6.36 7.86 -6.03
N LEU A 46 6.25 7.71 -4.70
CA LEU A 46 5.50 8.65 -3.86
C LEU A 46 6.07 10.06 -3.91
N ARG A 47 7.41 10.19 -3.92
CA ARG A 47 8.09 11.48 -4.04
C ARG A 47 7.79 12.14 -5.39
N ALA A 48 7.62 11.35 -6.44
CA ALA A 48 7.18 11.79 -7.75
C ALA A 48 5.65 12.03 -7.85
N GLY A 49 4.90 11.87 -6.76
CA GLY A 49 3.44 12.00 -6.74
C GLY A 49 2.71 10.86 -7.46
N ARG A 50 3.39 9.74 -7.69
CA ARG A 50 2.83 8.53 -8.32
C ARG A 50 2.31 7.56 -7.29
N GLU A 51 1.23 6.88 -7.63
CA GLU A 51 0.65 5.80 -6.85
C GLU A 51 1.44 4.50 -7.06
N VAL A 52 1.50 3.65 -6.03
CA VAL A 52 2.26 2.39 -6.03
C VAL A 52 1.37 1.26 -5.56
N VAL A 53 1.29 0.18 -6.33
CA VAL A 53 0.65 -1.05 -5.87
C VAL A 53 1.61 -1.76 -4.91
N VAL A 54 1.25 -1.83 -3.63
CA VAL A 54 2.05 -2.40 -2.54
C VAL A 54 1.84 -3.91 -2.44
N ARG A 55 0.59 -4.35 -2.62
CA ARG A 55 0.23 -5.76 -2.49
C ARG A 55 -1.05 -6.06 -3.26
N VAL A 56 -1.13 -7.24 -3.85
CA VAL A 56 -2.35 -7.82 -4.42
C VAL A 56 -2.58 -9.16 -3.75
N GLY A 57 -3.81 -9.43 -3.30
CA GLY A 57 -4.10 -10.65 -2.55
C GLY A 57 -5.54 -10.72 -2.09
N GLY A 58 -5.81 -11.58 -1.10
CA GLY A 58 -7.13 -11.67 -0.50
C GLY A 58 -7.53 -10.34 0.15
N ARG A 59 -8.78 -9.90 -0.07
CA ARG A 59 -9.31 -8.64 0.42
C ARG A 59 -9.09 -8.44 1.92
N ALA A 60 -9.29 -9.50 2.72
CA ALA A 60 -9.08 -9.44 4.17
C ALA A 60 -7.62 -9.14 4.55
N GLU A 61 -6.64 -9.81 3.92
CA GLU A 61 -5.21 -9.56 4.16
C GLU A 61 -4.80 -8.15 3.70
N VAL A 62 -5.27 -7.75 2.52
CA VAL A 62 -5.00 -6.43 1.94
C VAL A 62 -5.57 -5.32 2.82
N GLN A 63 -6.78 -5.51 3.35
CA GLN A 63 -7.42 -4.55 4.23
C GLN A 63 -6.74 -4.47 5.60
N ALA A 64 -6.28 -5.60 6.16
CA ALA A 64 -5.47 -5.61 7.38
C ALA A 64 -4.15 -4.85 7.19
N LEU A 65 -3.46 -5.05 6.06
CA LEU A 65 -2.25 -4.30 5.72
C LEU A 65 -2.55 -2.79 5.53
N ALA A 66 -3.67 -2.46 4.88
CA ALA A 66 -4.09 -1.07 4.71
C ALA A 66 -4.24 -0.36 6.06
N VAL A 67 -4.92 -0.98 7.02
CA VAL A 67 -5.09 -0.43 8.37
C VAL A 67 -3.74 -0.24 9.06
N ALA A 68 -2.84 -1.21 8.97
CA ALA A 68 -1.50 -1.09 9.54
C ALA A 68 -0.69 0.06 8.94
N MET A 69 -0.80 0.28 7.62
CA MET A 69 -0.13 1.38 6.93
C MET A 69 -0.78 2.74 7.27
N GLN A 70 -2.11 2.81 7.33
CA GLN A 70 -2.83 4.03 7.75
C GLN A 70 -2.46 4.46 9.18
N ALA A 71 -2.29 3.49 10.09
CA ALA A 71 -1.85 3.77 11.45
C ALA A 71 -0.43 4.38 11.52
N GLN A 72 0.41 4.11 10.52
CA GLN A 72 1.72 4.75 10.37
C GLN A 72 1.65 6.11 9.65
N GLY A 73 0.49 6.49 9.10
CA GLY A 73 0.24 7.76 8.43
C GLY A 73 0.32 7.70 6.90
N PHE A 74 0.29 6.52 6.31
CA PHE A 74 0.21 6.38 4.85
C PHE A 74 -1.22 6.60 4.35
N GLY A 75 -1.34 7.38 3.29
CA GLY A 75 -2.53 7.44 2.47
C GLY A 75 -2.56 6.23 1.55
N VAL A 76 -3.39 5.24 1.89
CA VAL A 76 -3.59 4.01 1.11
C VAL A 76 -5.03 3.86 0.66
N PHE A 77 -5.23 3.17 -0.45
CA PHE A 77 -6.51 2.85 -1.05
C PHE A 77 -6.59 1.34 -1.30
N VAL A 78 -7.70 0.72 -0.91
CA VAL A 78 -8.00 -0.69 -1.22
C VAL A 78 -9.03 -0.71 -2.34
N GLY A 79 -8.60 -1.16 -3.51
CA GLY A 79 -9.45 -1.27 -4.70
C GLY A 79 -9.69 -2.72 -5.11
N PRO A 80 -10.67 -2.97 -6.00
CA PRO A 80 -10.75 -4.24 -6.70
C PRO A 80 -9.44 -4.52 -7.44
N GLU A 81 -9.06 -5.79 -7.57
CA GLU A 81 -7.86 -6.18 -8.34
C GLU A 81 -7.93 -5.61 -9.76
N GLY A 82 -7.06 -4.64 -10.06
CA GLY A 82 -7.00 -3.93 -11.34
C GLY A 82 -5.98 -2.79 -11.27
N PRO A 83 -5.52 -2.25 -12.42
CA PRO A 83 -4.62 -1.11 -12.42
C PRO A 83 -5.28 0.09 -11.71
N PRO A 84 -4.53 0.94 -10.98
CA PRO A 84 -5.07 2.19 -10.46
C PRO A 84 -5.67 2.96 -11.65
N ALA A 85 -6.95 3.32 -11.56
CA ALA A 85 -7.57 4.21 -12.52
C ALA A 85 -6.80 5.53 -12.45
N GLY A 86 -6.08 5.83 -13.54
CA GLY A 86 -5.05 6.88 -13.61
C GLY A 86 -5.52 8.29 -13.37
#